data_AF-A0A816B285-F1
#
_entry.id   AF-A0A816B285-F1
#
_cell.length_a   1.000
_cell.length_b   1.000
_cell.length_c   1.000
_cell.angle_alpha   90.00
_cell.angle_beta   90.00
_cell.angle_gamma   90.00
#
_symmetry.space_group_name_H-M   'P 1'
#
loop_
_entity.id
_entity.type
_entity.pdbx_description
1 polymer ?
#
loop_
_entity_poly.entity_id
_entity_poly.type
_entity_poly.pdbx_seq_one_letter_code
_entity_poly.pdbx_strand_id
1 'polypeptide(L)' 'TAYGVGCYFSASARYSHSYAKANVYGGERCMFLTRVLVGRTTLGSSSMKTPPSGYDTTTD' A
#
# COMPACT_ATOMS: atom_id res chain seq x y z
N THR A 1 7.75 -0.95 -7.88
CA THR A 1 6.84 -0.16 -7.01
C THR A 1 7.54 1.15 -6.67
N ALA A 2 6.81 2.22 -6.34
CA ALA A 2 7.40 3.55 -6.16
C ALA A 2 8.06 3.77 -4.78
N TYR A 3 7.50 3.17 -3.72
CA TYR A 3 7.81 3.53 -2.33
C TYR A 3 8.41 2.37 -1.50
N GLY A 4 8.98 1.37 -2.19
CA GLY A 4 9.61 0.18 -1.61
C GLY A 4 8.94 -1.14 -1.98
N VAL A 5 9.54 -2.25 -1.61
CA VAL A 5 9.04 -3.61 -1.85
C VAL A 5 8.34 -4.08 -0.58
N GLY A 6 7.01 -3.91 -0.55
CA GLY A 6 6.18 -4.25 0.61
C GLY A 6 4.69 -4.23 0.29
N CYS A 7 3.86 -4.23 1.34
CA CYS A 7 2.41 -4.12 1.23
C CYS A 7 1.98 -2.66 1.13
N TYR A 8 1.08 -2.37 0.19
CA TYR A 8 0.60 -1.02 -0.07
C TYR A 8 -0.84 -0.88 0.45
N PHE A 9 -1.07 0.15 1.24
CA PHE A 9 -2.39 0.55 1.73
C PHE A 9 -2.66 1.98 1.30
N SER A 10 -3.93 2.37 1.22
CA SER A 10 -4.32 3.76 0.95
C SER A 10 -5.49 4.14 1.83
N ALA A 11 -5.47 5.37 2.35
CA ALA A 11 -6.62 6.00 3.00
C ALA A 11 -7.74 6.34 2.00
N SER A 12 -7.44 6.38 0.69
CA SER A 12 -8.40 6.64 -0.37
C SER A 12 -8.90 5.34 -0.98
N ALA A 13 -10.20 5.06 -0.80
CA ALA A 13 -10.85 3.93 -1.46
C ALA A 13 -10.73 4.01 -2.99
N ARG A 14 -10.79 5.22 -3.57
CA ARG A 14 -10.63 5.43 -5.01
C ARG A 14 -9.24 5.01 -5.51
N TYR A 15 -8.19 5.29 -4.74
CA TYR A 15 -6.83 4.90 -5.10
C TYR A 15 -6.67 3.38 -5.05
N SER A 16 -7.07 2.74 -3.96
CA SER A 16 -7.04 1.28 -3.87
C SER A 16 -7.89 0.59 -4.95
N HIS A 17 -9.04 1.18 -5.32
CA HIS A 17 -9.91 0.67 -6.38
C HIS A 17 -9.22 0.63 -7.75
N SER A 18 -8.36 1.60 -8.09
CA SER A 18 -7.64 1.57 -9.38
C SER A 18 -6.62 0.42 -9.48
N TYR A 19 -6.24 -0.17 -8.35
CA TYR A 19 -5.38 -1.36 -8.28
C TYR A 19 -6.17 -2.66 -8.04
N ALA A 20 -7.47 -2.59 -7.74
CA ALA A 20 -8.33 -3.76 -7.57
C ALA A 20 -8.68 -4.35 -8.94
N LYS A 21 -8.12 -5.53 -9.24
CA LYS A 21 -8.43 -6.24 -10.49
C LYS A 21 -9.87 -6.74 -10.47
N ALA A 22 -10.55 -6.58 -11.60
CA ALA A 22 -11.87 -7.15 -11.80
C ALA A 22 -11.76 -8.68 -11.89
N ASN A 23 -12.72 -9.40 -11.31
CA ASN A 23 -12.79 -10.85 -11.48
C ASN A 23 -13.17 -11.21 -12.94
N VAL A 24 -12.79 -12.41 -13.38
CA VAL A 24 -13.00 -12.88 -14.76
C VAL A 24 -14.45 -13.28 -15.06
N TYR A 25 -15.28 -13.50 -14.04
CA TYR A 25 -16.62 -14.08 -14.19
C TYR A 25 -17.77 -13.08 -14.06
N GLY A 26 -17.51 -11.84 -13.64
CA GLY A 26 -18.56 -10.83 -13.41
C GLY A 26 -18.07 -9.39 -13.36
N GLY A 27 -16.77 -9.12 -13.49
CA GLY A 27 -16.22 -7.77 -13.48
C GLY A 27 -16.18 -7.10 -12.09
N GLU A 28 -16.62 -7.79 -11.04
CA GLU A 28 -16.64 -7.26 -9.68
C GLU A 28 -15.22 -7.07 -9.16
N ARG A 29 -15.05 -6.07 -8.29
CA ARG A 29 -13.77 -5.74 -7.66
C ARG A 29 -13.92 -5.85 -6.15
N CYS A 30 -13.01 -6.56 -5.52
CA CYS A 30 -12.96 -6.68 -4.06
C CYS A 30 -11.83 -5.83 -3.49
N MET A 31 -12.04 -5.28 -2.30
CA MET A 31 -11.06 -4.48 -1.57
C MET A 31 -11.06 -4.89 -0.10
N PHE A 32 -9.89 -4.81 0.54
CA PHE A 32 -9.75 -5.03 1.98
C PHE A 32 -9.73 -3.70 2.72
N LEU A 33 -10.43 -3.64 3.85
CA LEU A 33 -10.32 -2.57 4.84
C LEU A 33 -9.65 -3.14 6.09
N THR A 34 -8.54 -2.52 6.52
CA THR A 34 -7.74 -3.02 7.63
C THR A 34 -7.30 -1.87 8.55
N ARG A 35 -6.98 -2.20 9.81
CA ARG A 35 -6.26 -1.32 10.71
C ARG A 35 -4.77 -1.66 10.62
N VAL A 36 -3.93 -0.67 10.30
CA VAL A 36 -2.48 -0.84 10.16
C VAL A 36 -1.77 0.00 11.22
N LEU A 37 -0.83 -0.60 11.94
CA LEU A 37 0.06 0.12 12.87
C LEU A 37 1.21 0.75 12.07
N VAL A 38 1.02 1.99 11.63
CA VAL A 38 1.98 2.68 10.73
C VAL A 38 3.22 3.25 11.44
N GLY A 39 3.14 3.46 12.76
CA GLY A 39 4.26 3.98 13.56
C GLY A 39 4.85 5.28 13.00
N ARG A 40 6.18 5.41 13.05
CA ARG A 40 6.94 6.50 12.43
C ARG A 40 7.12 6.26 10.94
N THR A 41 6.81 7.28 10.14
CA THR A 41 6.87 7.19 8.68
C THR A 41 8.05 7.96 8.08
N THR A 42 8.53 7.50 6.93
CA THR A 42 9.51 8.21 6.10
C THR A 42 9.14 8.09 4.62
N LEU A 43 9.73 8.92 3.77
CA LEU A 43 9.51 8.86 2.33
C LEU A 43 10.05 7.54 1.76
N GLY A 44 9.22 6.84 1.00
CA GLY A 44 9.62 5.59 0.35
C GLY A 44 10.47 5.79 -0.89
N SER A 45 11.27 4.77 -1.20
CA SER A 45 12.03 4.68 -2.45
C SER A 45 11.94 3.27 -3.01
N SER A 46 11.97 3.15 -4.34
CA SER A 46 11.73 1.90 -5.08
C SER A 46 12.67 0.75 -4.70
N SER A 47 13.88 1.05 -4.22
CA SER A 47 14.87 0.05 -3.80
C SER A 47 14.75 -0.41 -2.36
N MET A 48 13.92 0.24 -1.54
CA MET A 48 13.77 -0.09 -0.12
C MET A 48 13.08 -1.45 0.06
N LYS A 49 13.67 -2.32 0.87
CA LYS A 49 13.06 -3.60 1.31
C LYS A 49 12.56 -3.55 2.76
N THR A 50 13.00 -2.55 3.51
CA THR A 50 12.64 -2.25 4.89
C THR A 50 12.72 -0.74 5.08
N PRO A 51 11.92 -0.13 5.97
CA PRO A 51 12.15 1.25 6.40
C PRO A 51 13.57 1.42 6.98
N PRO A 52 14.15 2.63 6.91
CA PRO A 52 15.38 2.98 7.61
C PRO A 52 15.24 2.82 9.13
N SER A 53 16.37 2.70 9.81
CA SER A 53 16.40 2.63 11.28
C SER A 53 15.64 3.80 11.92
N GLY A 54 14.78 3.49 12.89
CA GLY A 54 13.95 4.47 13.59
C GLY A 54 12.60 4.79 12.92
N TYR A 55 12.30 4.15 11.78
CA TYR A 55 11.02 4.22 11.09
C TYR A 55 10.38 2.85 10.97
N ASP A 56 9.04 2.84 10.92
CA ASP A 56 8.22 1.63 10.93
C ASP A 56 7.51 1.41 9.58
N THR A 57 7.28 2.46 8.78
CA THR A 57 6.56 2.38 7.50
C THR A 57 7.07 3.44 6.51
N THR A 58 6.92 3.20 5.21
CA THR A 58 7.18 4.18 4.15
C THR A 58 5.88 4.79 3.60
N THR A 59 5.92 6.06 3.19
CA THR A 59 4.79 6.77 2.55
C THR A 59 5.22 7.44 1.25
N ASP A 60 4.24 7.92 0.50
CA ASP A 60 4.42 8.73 -0.72
C ASP A 60 4.78 10.20 -0.44
#